data_AF-A0A7Y3AS75-F1
#
_entry.id   AF-A0A7Y3AS75-F1
#
_cell.length_a   1.000
_cell.length_b   1.000
_cell.length_c   1.000
_cell.angle_alpha   90.00
_cell.angle_beta   90.00
_cell.angle_gamma   90.00
#
_symmetry.space_group_name_H-M   'P 1'
#
loop_
_entity.id
_entity.type
_entity.pdbx_description
1 polymer ?
#
loop_
_entity_poly.entity_id
_entity_poly.type
_entity_poly.pdbx_seq_one_letter_code
_entity_poly.pdbx_strand_id
1 'polypeptide(L)' 'MDYKKSILNLVISLFLSPIIVYIVLLTAKLAGSSYEMTHGETFIIWLLMAIVINLSITKKT' A
#
# COMPACT_ATOMS: atom_id res chain seq x y z
N MET A 1 -14.48 18.18 8.99
CA MET A 1 -13.69 16.96 8.72
C MET A 1 -14.24 15.85 9.58
N ASP A 2 -14.84 14.83 8.98
CA ASP A 2 -15.30 13.66 9.73
C ASP A 2 -14.10 12.79 10.12
N TYR A 3 -13.58 13.02 11.33
CA TYR A 3 -12.44 12.28 11.87
C TYR A 3 -12.64 10.76 11.82
N LYS A 4 -13.88 10.30 12.03
CA LYS A 4 -14.26 8.88 11.89
C LYS A 4 -13.99 8.35 10.48
N LYS A 5 -14.33 9.12 9.44
CA LYS A 5 -14.12 8.75 8.04
C LYS A 5 -12.63 8.75 7.68
N SER A 6 -11.88 9.73 8.19
CA SER A 6 -10.43 9.80 7.97
C SER A 6 -9.67 8.63 8.59
N ILE A 7 -9.98 8.29 9.86
CA ILE A 7 -9.39 7.15 10.55
C ILE A 7 -9.75 5.84 9.84
N LEU A 8 -11.00 5.67 9.42
CA LEU A 8 -11.42 4.47 8.69
C LEU A 8 -10.65 4.34 7.37
N ASN A 9 -10.47 5.43 6.61
CA ASN A 9 -9.70 5.43 5.38
C ASN A 9 -8.23 5.06 5.63
N LEU A 10 -7.62 5.54 6.72
CA LEU A 10 -6.25 5.19 7.10
C LEU A 10 -6.12 3.69 7.41
N VAL A 11 -7.05 3.14 8.21
CA VAL A 11 -7.06 1.70 8.54
C VAL A 11 -7.22 0.86 7.28
N ILE A 12 -8.19 1.19 6.42
CA ILE A 12 -8.40 0.49 5.14
C ILE A 12 -7.13 0.56 4.29
N SER A 13 -6.50 1.73 4.18
CA SER A 13 -5.28 1.90 3.38
C SER A 13 -4.12 1.05 3.91
N LEU A 14 -3.99 0.93 5.23
CA LEU A 14 -2.96 0.11 5.87
C LEU A 14 -3.16 -1.38 5.61
N PHE A 15 -4.40 -1.87 5.60
CA PHE A 15 -4.73 -3.27 5.30
C PHE A 15 -4.70 -3.58 3.79
N LEU A 16 -5.04 -2.63 2.92
CA LEU A 16 -4.98 -2.82 1.46
C LEU A 16 -3.55 -2.77 0.92
N SER A 17 -2.69 -1.98 1.56
CA SER A 17 -1.31 -1.78 1.15
C SER A 17 -0.49 -3.07 0.88
N PRO A 18 -0.41 -4.05 1.80
CA PRO A 18 0.42 -5.23 1.59
C PRO A 18 -0.16 -6.12 0.48
N ILE A 19 -1.50 -6.16 0.35
CA ILE A 19 -2.19 -6.88 -0.71
C ILE A 19 -1.74 -6.35 -2.08
N ILE A 20 -1.73 -5.02 -2.25
CA ILE A 20 -1.30 -4.39 -3.51
C ILE A 20 0.20 -4.64 -3.76
N VAL A 21 1.04 -4.50 -2.74
CA VAL A 21 2.50 -4.75 -2.86
C VAL A 21 2.77 -6.18 -3.33
N TYR A 22 2.12 -7.20 -2.73
CA TYR A 22 2.30 -8.58 -3.15
C TYR A 22 1.77 -8.87 -4.56
N ILE A 23 0.68 -8.23 -4.99
CA ILE A 23 0.19 -8.32 -6.37
C ILE A 23 1.23 -7.73 -7.34
N VAL A 24 1.83 -6.59 -7.00
CA VAL A 24 2.89 -5.97 -7.81
C VAL A 24 4.14 -6.86 -7.86
N LEU A 25 4.56 -7.44 -6.74
CA LEU A 25 5.70 -8.36 -6.70
C LEU A 25 5.44 -9.64 -7.50
N LEU A 26 4.21 -10.18 -7.43
CA LEU A 26 3.81 -11.34 -8.21
C LEU A 26 3.84 -11.04 -9.71
N THR A 27 3.29 -9.91 -10.13
CA THR A 27 3.30 -9.50 -11.55
C THR A 27 4.71 -9.21 -12.04
N ALA A 28 5.57 -8.59 -11.22
CA ALA A 28 6.99 -8.39 -11.52
C ALA A 28 7.71 -9.74 -11.70
N LYS A 29 7.43 -10.72 -10.84
CA LYS A 29 7.98 -12.07 -10.94
C LYS A 29 7.56 -12.77 -12.24
N LEU A 30 6.29 -12.61 -12.64
CA LEU A 30 5.79 -13.13 -13.91
C LEU A 30 6.44 -12.44 -15.12
N ALA A 31 6.80 -11.16 -15.00
CA ALA A 31 7.54 -10.42 -16.01
C ALA A 31 9.05 -10.74 -16.04
N GLY A 32 9.53 -11.68 -15.21
CA GLY A 32 10.94 -12.09 -15.16
C GLY A 32 11.81 -11.27 -14.20
N SER A 33 11.22 -10.39 -13.40
CA SER A 33 11.95 -9.61 -12.39
C SER A 33 11.85 -10.25 -11.00
N SER A 34 12.99 -10.60 -10.41
CA SER A 34 13.10 -11.06 -9.02
C SER A 34 13.55 -9.91 -8.12
N TYR A 35 12.61 -9.34 -7.36
CA TYR A 35 12.91 -8.39 -6.30
C TYR A 35 13.01 -9.11 -4.96
N GLU A 36 14.23 -9.21 -4.43
CA GLU A 36 14.46 -9.62 -3.05
C GLU A 36 14.39 -8.38 -2.16
N MET A 37 13.50 -8.41 -1.17
CA MET A 37 13.35 -7.33 -0.19
C MET A 37 13.62 -7.88 1.21
N THR A 38 14.43 -7.16 1.96
CA THR A 38 14.60 -7.42 3.39
C THR A 38 13.32 -7.05 4.14
N HIS A 39 13.20 -7.51 5.38
CA HIS A 39 12.02 -7.24 6.22
C HIS A 39 11.81 -5.73 6.44
N GLY A 40 12.91 -4.98 6.60
CA GLY A 40 12.87 -3.53 6.78
C GLY A 40 12.40 -2.78 5.54
N GLU A 41 12.90 -3.15 4.36
CA GLU A 41 12.50 -2.54 3.08
C GLU A 41 11.03 -2.83 2.76
N THR A 42 10.57 -4.05 3.02
CA THR A 42 9.17 -4.45 2.84
C THR A 42 8.24 -3.61 3.73
N PHE A 43 8.64 -3.34 4.98
CA PHE A 43 7.89 -2.49 5.89
C PHE A 43 7.78 -1.04 5.39
N ILE A 44 8.89 -0.48 4.87
CA ILE A 44 8.89 0.88 4.31
C ILE A 44 7.97 0.97 3.09
N ILE A 45 8.05 0.02 2.17
CA ILE A 45 7.22 -0.01 0.95
C ILE A 45 5.74 -0.17 1.31
N TRP A 46 5.45 -1.01 2.30
CA TRP A 46 4.10 -1.16 2.85
C TRP A 46 3.55 0.16 3.42
N LEU A 47 4.34 0.90 4.21
CA LEU A 47 3.90 2.19 4.72
C LEU A 47 3.72 3.25 3.61
N LEU A 48 4.67 3.33 2.68
CA LEU A 48 4.59 4.25 1.54
C LEU A 48 3.35 3.98 0.68
N MET A 49 3.07 2.70 0.40
CA MET A 49 1.90 2.31 -0.37
C MET A 49 0.60 2.62 0.38
N ALA A 50 0.57 2.47 1.72
CA ALA A 50 -0.58 2.88 2.52
C ALA A 50 -0.85 4.38 2.42
N ILE A 51 0.19 5.22 2.42
CA ILE A 51 0.08 6.68 2.24
C ILE A 51 -0.47 7.00 0.85
N VAL A 52 0.05 6.35 -0.20
CA VAL A 52 -0.40 6.56 -1.59
C VAL A 52 -1.88 6.18 -1.77
N ILE A 53 -2.32 5.06 -1.19
CA ILE A 53 -3.72 4.63 -1.21
C ILE A 53 -4.60 5.65 -0.48
N ASN A 54 -4.17 6.07 0.71
CA ASN A 54 -4.92 7.05 1.49
C ASN A 54 -5.07 8.38 0.75
N LEU A 55 -4.01 8.84 0.08
CA LEU A 55 -4.04 10.04 -0.76
C LEU A 55 -4.98 9.86 -1.95
N SER A 56 -4.99 8.69 -2.57
CA SER A 56 -5.86 8.37 -3.71
C SER A 56 -7.34 8.33 -3.32
N ILE A 57 -7.65 7.86 -2.11
CA ILE A 57 -9.02 7.85 -1.56
C ILE A 57 -9.45 9.27 -1.17
N THR A 58 -8.55 10.05 -0.58
CA THR A 58 -8.85 11.40 -0.06
C THR A 58 -8.96 12.44 -1.16
N LYS A 59 -8.22 12.29 -2.27
CA LYS A 59 -8.24 13.22 -3.42
C LYS A 59 -9.46 13.04 -4.34
N LYS A 60 -10.36 12.08 -4.07
CA LYS A 60 -11.57 11.84 -4.87
C LYS A 60 -12.73 12.77 -4.46
N THR A 61 -12.46 14.07 -4.44
CA THR A 61 -13.43 15.18 -4.29
C THR A 61 -13.01 16.33 -5.17
#